data_AF-A0A562VI42-F1
#
_entry.id   AF-A0A562VI42-F1
#
_cell.length_a   1.000
_cell.length_b   1.000
_cell.length_c   1.000
_cell.angle_alpha   90.00
_cell.angle_beta   90.00
_cell.angle_gamma   90.00
#
_symmetry.space_group_name_H-M   'P 1'
#
loop_
_entity.id
_entity.type
_entity.pdbx_description
1 polymer ?
#
loop_
_entity_poly.entity_id
_entity_poly.type
_entity_poly.pdbx_seq_one_letter_code
_entity_poly.pdbx_strand_id
1 'polypeptide(L)'
;MCTGRVDLAFVLRAFSNGADGVFIGGCWPGECHYVTEGNFDVLKNVYIAKMILERIGVNPERLRLEWISASEGMRYAEVMNDFGKKLKAMGPLGRGEGMDETTLNLKLEAVSKIVPYIKLVERERLRPRMKSEEEYKTYFASEDVARLFDELVMDKLAISEITLLLRDKPLTTGEISQSLGLKASVVARHLKSSTLHGLIRFDEGQKRYALA
;
A
#
# COMPACT_ATOMS: atom_id res chain seq x y z
N MET A 1 0.19 -4.00 -25.58
CA MET A 1 0.33 -4.04 -24.10
C MET A 1 -0.32 -2.78 -23.54
N CYS A 2 -0.94 -2.83 -22.35
CA CYS A 2 -1.76 -1.76 -21.77
C CYS A 2 -1.37 -1.47 -20.31
N THR A 3 -1.56 -0.24 -19.84
CA THR A 3 -1.40 0.11 -18.43
C THR A 3 -2.36 -0.62 -17.49
N GLY A 4 -3.51 -1.06 -17.98
CA GLY A 4 -4.42 -1.92 -17.19
C GLY A 4 -3.81 -3.26 -16.76
N ARG A 5 -2.64 -3.63 -17.30
CA ARG A 5 -1.88 -4.80 -16.84
C ARG A 5 -1.04 -4.54 -15.60
N VAL A 6 -0.82 -3.27 -15.23
CA VAL A 6 -0.03 -2.88 -14.06
C VAL A 6 -0.81 -3.23 -12.79
N ASP A 7 -0.29 -4.22 -12.08
CA ASP A 7 -0.87 -4.76 -10.86
C ASP A 7 -0.26 -4.11 -9.61
N LEU A 8 -1.03 -4.02 -8.53
CA LEU A 8 -0.55 -3.59 -7.22
C LEU A 8 0.69 -4.38 -6.76
N ALA A 9 0.76 -5.68 -7.06
CA ALA A 9 1.91 -6.52 -6.74
C ALA A 9 3.20 -6.03 -7.43
N PHE A 10 3.12 -5.45 -8.62
CA PHE A 10 4.30 -4.94 -9.34
C PHE A 10 4.85 -3.68 -8.68
N VAL A 11 3.96 -2.79 -8.27
CA VAL A 11 4.31 -1.56 -7.56
C VAL A 11 4.98 -1.90 -6.23
N LEU A 12 4.35 -2.75 -5.42
CA LEU A 12 4.89 -3.14 -4.12
C LEU A 12 6.21 -3.89 -4.25
N ARG A 13 6.34 -4.79 -5.24
CA ARG A 13 7.60 -5.50 -5.51
C ARG A 13 8.73 -4.55 -5.90
N ALA A 14 8.44 -3.47 -6.63
CA ALA A 14 9.46 -2.48 -6.96
C ALA A 14 10.00 -1.81 -5.68
N PHE A 15 9.12 -1.42 -4.75
CA PHE A 15 9.54 -0.89 -3.46
C PHE A 15 10.28 -1.93 -2.61
N SER A 16 9.82 -3.18 -2.57
CA SER A 16 10.52 -4.28 -1.87
C SER A 16 11.92 -4.56 -2.42
N ASN A 17 12.17 -4.22 -3.69
CA ASN A 17 13.49 -4.31 -4.32
C ASN A 17 14.34 -3.03 -4.14
N GLY A 18 13.89 -2.07 -3.32
CA GLY A 18 14.62 -0.85 -3.01
C GLY A 18 14.45 0.30 -4.00
N ALA A 19 13.41 0.28 -4.85
CA ALA A 19 13.13 1.41 -5.73
C ALA A 19 12.67 2.64 -4.93
N ASP A 20 13.34 3.78 -5.12
CA ASP A 20 12.97 5.05 -4.45
C ASP A 20 11.63 5.61 -4.93
N GLY A 21 11.21 5.25 -6.14
CA GLY A 21 9.93 5.65 -6.71
C GLY A 21 9.51 4.76 -7.87
N VAL A 22 8.20 4.72 -8.12
CA VAL A 22 7.57 3.97 -9.19
C VAL A 22 6.79 4.93 -10.07
N PHE A 23 7.09 4.91 -11.37
CA PHE A 23 6.38 5.69 -12.37
C PHE A 23 5.53 4.79 -13.27
N ILE A 24 4.30 5.21 -13.54
CA ILE A 24 3.37 4.56 -14.45
C ILE A 24 2.94 5.60 -15.48
N GLY A 25 3.19 5.33 -16.76
CA GLY A 25 2.74 6.16 -17.88
C GLY A 25 1.64 5.47 -18.67
N GLY A 26 0.51 6.14 -18.92
CA GLY A 26 -0.62 5.59 -19.68
C GLY A 26 -1.21 6.55 -20.70
N CYS A 27 -2.10 6.04 -21.56
CA CYS A 27 -2.90 6.86 -22.46
C CYS A 27 -3.86 7.76 -21.68
N TRP A 28 -4.15 8.94 -22.22
CA TRP A 28 -5.18 9.82 -21.69
C TRP A 28 -6.52 9.09 -21.49
N PRO A 29 -7.27 9.39 -20.41
CA PRO A 29 -8.66 8.96 -20.28
C PRO A 29 -9.46 9.29 -21.55
N GLY A 30 -10.21 8.32 -22.08
CA GLY A 30 -10.91 8.45 -23.37
C GLY A 30 -10.07 8.14 -24.62
N GLU A 31 -8.74 8.08 -24.51
CA GLU A 31 -7.83 7.74 -25.62
C GLU A 31 -7.19 6.35 -25.45
N CYS A 32 -7.76 5.50 -24.58
CA CYS A 32 -7.22 4.16 -24.37
C CYS A 32 -7.30 3.35 -25.68
N HIS A 33 -6.17 2.80 -26.11
CA HIS A 33 -6.13 1.92 -27.28
C HIS A 33 -7.00 0.66 -27.12
N TYR A 34 -7.21 0.21 -25.88
CA TYR A 34 -8.04 -0.95 -25.58
C TYR A 34 -9.40 -0.50 -25.04
N VAL A 35 -10.48 -0.99 -25.66
CA VAL A 35 -11.89 -0.66 -25.33
C VAL A 35 -12.26 -1.02 -23.88
N THR A 36 -11.48 -1.89 -23.22
CA THR A 36 -11.68 -2.24 -21.81
C THR A 36 -11.29 -1.13 -20.84
N GLU A 37 -10.80 0.02 -21.34
CA GLU A 37 -10.42 1.21 -20.55
C GLU A 37 -9.45 0.88 -19.39
N GLY A 38 -8.38 0.14 -19.71
CA GLY A 38 -7.40 -0.29 -18.72
C GLY A 38 -6.67 0.84 -18.00
N ASN A 39 -6.72 2.08 -18.53
CA ASN A 39 -6.21 3.26 -17.84
C ASN A 39 -7.02 3.59 -16.57
N PHE A 40 -8.33 3.36 -16.53
CA PHE A 40 -9.11 3.52 -15.28
C PHE A 40 -8.82 2.41 -14.26
N ASP A 41 -8.55 1.19 -14.73
CA ASP A 41 -8.13 0.10 -13.85
C ASP A 41 -6.81 0.41 -13.12
N VAL A 42 -5.81 0.96 -13.84
CA VAL A 42 -4.56 1.36 -13.20
C VAL A 42 -4.74 2.57 -12.28
N LEU A 43 -5.63 3.51 -12.62
CA LEU A 43 -5.92 4.68 -11.78
C LEU A 43 -6.43 4.25 -10.40
N LYS A 44 -7.40 3.34 -10.36
CA LYS A 44 -7.91 2.72 -9.13
C LYS A 44 -6.81 2.00 -8.34
N ASN A 45 -5.98 1.19 -9.01
CA ASN A 45 -4.87 0.50 -8.36
C ASN A 45 -3.87 1.49 -7.74
N VAL A 46 -3.63 2.62 -8.39
CA VAL A 46 -2.74 3.69 -7.89
C VAL A 46 -3.32 4.35 -6.64
N TYR A 47 -4.63 4.64 -6.60
CA TYR A 47 -5.27 5.15 -5.38
C TYR A 47 -5.14 4.18 -4.22
N ILE A 48 -5.46 2.90 -4.43
CA ILE A 48 -5.32 1.87 -3.39
C ILE A 48 -3.86 1.75 -2.95
N ALA A 49 -2.91 1.72 -3.89
CA ALA A 49 -1.49 1.69 -3.58
C ALA A 49 -1.05 2.89 -2.74
N LYS A 50 -1.49 4.11 -3.08
CA LYS A 50 -1.16 5.33 -2.32
C LYS A 50 -1.68 5.27 -0.88
N MET A 51 -2.92 4.81 -0.68
CA MET A 51 -3.49 4.62 0.68
C MET A 51 -2.67 3.60 1.49
N ILE A 52 -2.20 2.53 0.86
CA ILE A 52 -1.33 1.54 1.50
C ILE A 52 0.03 2.13 1.86
N LEU A 53 0.66 2.85 0.92
CA LEU A 53 1.97 3.48 1.14
C LEU A 53 1.91 4.44 2.33
N GLU A 54 0.89 5.30 2.37
CA GLU A 54 0.66 6.21 3.49
C GLU A 54 0.55 5.45 4.82
N ARG A 55 -0.24 4.36 4.85
CA ARG A 55 -0.41 3.55 6.05
C ARG A 55 0.91 2.97 6.56
N ILE A 56 1.73 2.43 5.67
CA ILE A 56 3.00 1.83 6.08
C ILE A 56 4.06 2.89 6.42
N GLY A 57 3.78 4.17 6.16
CA GLY A 57 4.69 5.28 6.43
C GLY A 57 5.64 5.58 5.28
N VAL A 58 5.32 5.13 4.07
CA VAL A 58 6.03 5.48 2.83
C VAL A 58 5.30 6.63 2.16
N ASN A 59 6.02 7.67 1.74
CA ASN A 59 5.39 8.82 1.11
C ASN A 59 4.64 8.40 -0.19
N PRO A 60 3.32 8.64 -0.30
CA PRO A 60 2.52 8.27 -1.48
C PRO A 60 3.00 8.92 -2.79
N GLU A 61 3.71 10.04 -2.71
CA GLU A 61 4.26 10.74 -3.86
C GLU A 61 5.47 10.02 -4.48
N ARG A 62 5.95 8.91 -3.87
CA ARG A 62 6.88 7.97 -4.51
C ARG A 62 6.21 7.13 -5.59
N LEU A 63 4.89 7.09 -5.67
CA LEU A 63 4.14 6.46 -6.75
C LEU A 63 3.48 7.54 -7.62
N ARG A 64 3.85 7.59 -8.89
CA ARG A 64 3.32 8.57 -9.85
C ARG A 64 2.67 7.89 -11.05
N LEU A 65 1.43 8.27 -11.32
CA LEU A 65 0.71 7.94 -12.54
C LEU A 65 0.59 9.21 -13.38
N GLU A 66 0.90 9.13 -14.67
CA GLU A 66 0.79 10.24 -15.60
C GLU A 66 0.23 9.78 -16.94
N TRP A 67 -0.57 10.66 -17.55
CA TRP A 67 -1.12 10.46 -18.88
C TRP A 67 -0.25 11.13 -19.93
N ILE A 68 0.25 10.34 -20.88
CA ILE A 68 1.22 10.77 -21.89
C ILE A 68 0.87 10.08 -23.20
N SER A 69 0.51 10.87 -24.21
CA SER A 69 0.33 10.42 -25.58
C SER A 69 1.69 10.11 -26.25
N ALA A 70 1.66 9.28 -27.29
CA ALA A 70 2.84 8.91 -28.06
C ALA A 70 3.55 10.12 -28.70
N SER A 71 2.84 11.23 -28.93
CA SER A 71 3.41 12.47 -29.49
C SER A 71 3.97 13.43 -28.43
N GLU A 72 3.80 13.16 -27.14
CA GLU A 72 4.11 14.08 -26.04
C GLU A 72 5.51 13.85 -25.44
N GLY A 73 6.53 13.71 -26.30
CA GLY A 73 7.91 13.46 -25.86
C GLY A 73 8.48 14.54 -24.91
N MET A 74 8.17 15.82 -25.16
CA MET A 74 8.60 16.93 -24.29
C MET A 74 7.96 16.84 -22.90
N ARG A 75 6.64 16.60 -22.84
CA ARG A 75 5.90 16.39 -21.57
C ARG A 75 6.49 15.23 -20.78
N TYR A 76 6.82 14.11 -21.44
CA TYR A 76 7.45 12.96 -20.78
C TYR A 76 8.78 13.36 -20.12
N ALA A 77 9.65 14.07 -20.84
CA ALA A 77 10.92 14.53 -20.30
C ALA A 77 10.74 15.47 -19.10
N GLU A 78 9.80 16.41 -19.18
CA GLU A 78 9.47 17.33 -18.08
C GLU A 78 8.99 16.59 -16.84
N VAL A 79 8.06 15.64 -17.01
CA VAL A 79 7.50 14.81 -15.94
C VAL A 79 8.58 13.95 -15.28
N MET A 80 9.45 13.30 -16.07
CA MET A 80 10.55 12.49 -15.54
C MET A 80 11.53 13.35 -14.73
N ASN A 81 11.85 14.55 -15.23
CA ASN A 81 12.73 15.48 -14.54
C ASN A 81 12.13 15.99 -13.23
N ASP A 82 10.85 16.35 -13.22
CA ASP A 82 10.11 16.74 -12.01
C ASP A 82 10.06 15.59 -11.00
N PHE A 83 9.70 14.39 -11.44
CA PHE A 83 9.62 13.23 -10.57
C PHE A 83 10.99 12.89 -9.95
N GLY A 84 12.06 12.88 -10.76
CA GLY A 84 13.42 12.67 -10.28
C GLY A 84 13.87 13.73 -9.27
N LYS A 85 13.50 15.00 -9.44
CA LYS A 85 13.77 16.07 -8.46
C LYS A 85 13.03 15.82 -7.15
N LYS A 86 11.76 15.45 -7.20
CA LYS A 86 10.94 15.13 -6.00
C LYS A 86 11.52 13.93 -5.24
N LEU A 87 11.88 12.86 -5.94
CA LEU A 87 12.51 11.68 -5.33
C LEU A 87 13.83 12.03 -4.64
N LYS A 88 14.69 12.84 -5.28
CA LYS A 88 15.93 13.33 -4.67
C LYS A 88 15.69 14.16 -3.42
N ALA A 89 14.66 15.02 -3.42
CA ALA A 89 14.30 15.84 -2.28
C ALA A 89 13.75 15.00 -1.11
N MET A 90 12.98 13.95 -1.40
CA MET A 90 12.50 13.00 -0.39
C MET A 90 13.63 12.11 0.17
N GLY A 91 14.68 11.87 -0.60
CA GLY A 91 15.79 11.01 -0.20
C GLY A 91 15.50 9.51 -0.39
N PRO A 92 16.43 8.63 0.03
CA PRO A 92 16.30 7.19 -0.17
C PRO A 92 15.05 6.62 0.52
N LEU A 93 14.42 5.61 -0.08
CA LEU A 93 13.27 4.90 0.49
C LEU A 93 13.53 4.45 1.94
N GLY A 94 12.58 4.71 2.84
CA GLY A 94 12.67 4.40 4.26
C GLY A 94 13.43 5.49 5.01
N ARG A 95 14.68 5.77 4.62
CA ARG A 95 15.51 6.78 5.30
C ARG A 95 14.95 8.19 5.19
N GLY A 96 14.41 8.55 4.03
CA GLY A 96 13.72 9.82 3.80
C GLY A 96 12.48 10.00 4.68
N GLU A 97 11.87 8.89 5.07
CA GLU A 97 10.70 8.81 5.94
C GLU A 97 11.07 8.62 7.43
N GLY A 98 12.37 8.58 7.77
CA GLY A 98 12.83 8.32 9.14
C GLY A 98 12.61 6.88 9.61
N MET A 99 12.47 5.94 8.68
CA MET A 99 12.25 4.52 8.94
C MET A 99 13.52 3.71 8.69
N ASP A 100 13.84 2.79 9.60
CA ASP A 100 14.95 1.86 9.41
C ASP A 100 14.59 0.76 8.39
N GLU A 101 15.63 0.14 7.83
CA GLU A 101 15.50 -0.86 6.77
C GLU A 101 14.76 -2.13 7.24
N THR A 102 14.94 -2.53 8.50
CA THR A 102 14.25 -3.72 9.05
C THR A 102 12.75 -3.46 9.15
N THR A 103 12.35 -2.31 9.69
CA THR A 103 10.94 -1.91 9.77
C THR A 103 10.31 -1.77 8.39
N LEU A 104 11.00 -1.12 7.44
CA LEU A 104 10.51 -0.95 6.07
C LEU A 104 10.26 -2.31 5.40
N ASN A 105 11.24 -3.21 5.45
CA ASN A 105 11.15 -4.53 4.84
C ASN A 105 10.00 -5.35 5.43
N LEU A 106 9.84 -5.31 6.75
CA LEU A 106 8.74 -5.99 7.43
C LEU A 106 7.37 -5.47 6.96
N LYS A 107 7.19 -4.15 6.86
CA LYS A 107 5.94 -3.55 6.41
C LYS A 107 5.64 -3.87 4.94
N LEU A 108 6.64 -3.79 4.06
CA LEU A 108 6.49 -4.15 2.65
C LEU A 108 6.17 -5.64 2.47
N GLU A 109 6.80 -6.52 3.27
CA GLU A 109 6.47 -7.95 3.29
C GLU A 109 5.02 -8.16 3.77
N ALA A 110 4.61 -7.49 4.85
CA ALA A 110 3.27 -7.60 5.43
C ALA A 110 2.18 -7.27 4.41
N VAL A 111 2.35 -6.17 3.67
CA VAL A 111 1.45 -5.77 2.57
C VAL A 111 1.49 -6.80 1.45
N SER A 112 2.69 -7.21 1.02
CA SER A 112 2.86 -8.15 -0.11
C SER A 112 2.10 -9.47 0.12
N LYS A 113 2.06 -9.96 1.36
CA LYS A 113 1.30 -11.17 1.73
C LYS A 113 -0.21 -11.03 1.61
N ILE A 114 -0.74 -9.83 1.79
CA ILE A 114 -2.18 -9.58 1.75
C ILE A 114 -2.65 -9.05 0.39
N VAL A 115 -1.77 -8.87 -0.59
CA VAL A 115 -2.15 -8.41 -1.95
C VAL A 115 -3.31 -9.22 -2.55
N PRO A 116 -3.33 -10.58 -2.49
CA PRO A 116 -4.48 -11.33 -3.01
C PRO A 116 -5.80 -10.96 -2.33
N TYR A 117 -5.77 -10.70 -1.03
CA TYR A 117 -6.93 -10.25 -0.26
C TYR A 117 -7.33 -8.82 -0.62
N ILE A 118 -6.37 -7.90 -0.77
CA ILE A 118 -6.63 -6.52 -1.21
C ILE A 118 -7.32 -6.51 -2.57
N LYS A 119 -6.87 -7.35 -3.50
CA LYS A 119 -7.50 -7.48 -4.81
C LYS A 119 -8.91 -8.04 -4.74
N LEU A 120 -9.19 -8.93 -3.79
CA LEU A 120 -10.55 -9.39 -3.54
C LEU A 120 -11.42 -8.25 -3.02
N VAL A 121 -10.94 -7.48 -2.03
CA VAL A 121 -11.66 -6.30 -1.51
C VAL A 121 -11.90 -5.27 -2.61
N GLU A 122 -10.91 -5.00 -3.43
CA GLU A 122 -11.03 -4.12 -4.59
C GLU A 122 -12.18 -4.55 -5.48
N ARG A 123 -12.17 -5.82 -5.93
CA ARG A 123 -13.17 -6.34 -6.85
C ARG A 123 -14.59 -6.31 -6.30
N GLU A 124 -14.75 -6.62 -5.02
CA GLU A 124 -16.06 -6.80 -4.38
C GLU A 124 -16.63 -5.51 -3.79
N ARG A 125 -15.78 -4.55 -3.40
CA ARG A 125 -16.18 -3.38 -2.58
C ARG A 125 -15.66 -2.03 -3.08
N LEU A 126 -14.55 -1.98 -3.82
CA LEU A 126 -13.91 -0.74 -4.27
C LEU A 126 -13.75 -0.68 -5.80
N ARG A 127 -14.78 -1.15 -6.53
CA ARG A 127 -14.77 -1.18 -8.00
C ARG A 127 -15.80 -0.22 -8.59
N PRO A 128 -15.61 1.10 -8.46
CA PRO A 128 -16.49 2.05 -9.11
C PRO A 128 -16.39 1.93 -10.63
N ARG A 129 -17.51 2.13 -11.32
CA ARG A 129 -17.58 2.27 -12.78
C ARG A 129 -17.81 3.74 -13.10
N MET A 130 -16.73 4.51 -13.10
CA MET A 130 -16.73 5.95 -13.33
C MET A 130 -16.16 6.28 -14.70
N LYS A 131 -16.45 7.48 -15.20
CA LYS A 131 -16.08 7.88 -16.58
C LYS A 131 -15.02 8.98 -16.64
N SER A 132 -14.57 9.49 -15.50
CA SER A 132 -13.58 10.57 -15.42
C SER A 132 -12.61 10.36 -14.26
N GLU A 133 -11.41 10.94 -14.39
CA GLU A 133 -10.41 10.91 -13.32
C GLU A 133 -10.88 11.65 -12.06
N GLU A 134 -11.60 12.76 -12.23
CA GLU A 134 -12.17 13.56 -11.16
C GLU A 134 -13.16 12.74 -10.31
N GLU A 135 -14.02 11.93 -10.94
CA GLU A 135 -14.93 11.04 -10.22
C GLU A 135 -14.17 10.03 -9.35
N TYR A 136 -13.12 9.40 -9.91
CA TYR A 136 -12.27 8.48 -9.16
C TYR A 136 -11.59 9.19 -7.98
N LYS A 137 -11.09 10.40 -8.20
CA LYS A 137 -10.46 11.21 -7.16
C LYS A 137 -11.43 11.51 -6.02
N THR A 138 -12.63 11.98 -6.34
CA THR A 138 -13.66 12.28 -5.34
C THR A 138 -14.08 11.02 -4.58
N TYR A 139 -14.24 9.90 -5.27
CA TYR A 139 -14.60 8.62 -4.64
C TYR A 139 -13.53 8.16 -3.65
N PHE A 140 -12.26 8.10 -4.06
CA PHE A 140 -11.17 7.66 -3.19
C PHE A 140 -10.83 8.65 -2.08
N ALA A 141 -11.25 9.92 -2.20
CA ALA A 141 -11.17 10.91 -1.14
C ALA A 141 -12.37 10.90 -0.16
N SER A 142 -13.38 10.05 -0.39
CA SER A 142 -14.57 10.02 0.46
C SER A 142 -14.33 9.31 1.80
N GLU A 143 -15.01 9.78 2.85
CA GLU A 143 -14.96 9.15 4.18
C GLU A 143 -15.47 7.70 4.16
N ASP A 144 -16.42 7.39 3.28
CA ASP A 144 -16.93 6.02 3.12
C ASP A 144 -15.86 5.05 2.61
N VAL A 145 -15.07 5.48 1.62
CA VAL A 145 -13.95 4.68 1.12
C VAL A 145 -12.86 4.55 2.17
N ALA A 146 -12.51 5.64 2.87
CA ALA A 146 -11.54 5.60 3.96
C ALA A 146 -11.95 4.60 5.05
N ARG A 147 -13.20 4.67 5.53
CA ARG A 147 -13.73 3.76 6.53
C ARG A 147 -13.73 2.30 6.08
N LEU A 148 -14.21 2.05 4.86
CA LEU A 148 -14.25 0.70 4.29
C LEU A 148 -12.85 0.11 4.11
N PHE A 149 -11.90 0.94 3.67
CA PHE A 149 -10.52 0.55 3.49
C PHE A 149 -9.84 0.25 4.83
N ASP A 150 -10.10 1.06 5.86
CA ASP A 150 -9.64 0.83 7.22
C ASP A 150 -10.16 -0.51 7.78
N GLU A 151 -11.47 -0.72 7.71
CA GLU A 151 -12.14 -1.92 8.23
C GLU A 151 -11.69 -3.20 7.51
N LEU A 152 -11.55 -3.17 6.19
CA LEU A 152 -11.26 -4.37 5.41
C LEU A 152 -9.76 -4.61 5.26
N VAL A 153 -8.98 -3.58 4.91
CA VAL A 153 -7.58 -3.73 4.52
C VAL A 153 -6.63 -3.43 5.67
N MET A 154 -6.82 -2.33 6.40
CA MET A 154 -5.86 -1.92 7.43
C MET A 154 -5.85 -2.85 8.63
N ASP A 155 -7.01 -3.36 9.04
CA ASP A 155 -7.10 -4.36 10.10
C ASP A 155 -6.38 -5.67 9.71
N LYS A 156 -6.49 -6.09 8.44
CA LYS A 156 -5.76 -7.26 7.93
C LYS A 156 -4.27 -7.03 7.81
N LEU A 157 -3.86 -5.82 7.42
CA LEU A 157 -2.46 -5.44 7.36
C LEU A 157 -1.83 -5.46 8.76
N ALA A 158 -2.49 -4.88 9.76
CA ALA A 158 -1.99 -4.89 11.14
C ALA A 158 -1.80 -6.33 11.66
N ILE A 159 -2.73 -7.23 11.37
CA ILE A 159 -2.59 -8.66 11.72
C ILE A 159 -1.38 -9.27 11.01
N SER A 160 -1.19 -8.98 9.71
CA SER A 160 -0.03 -9.46 8.93
C SER A 160 1.30 -8.98 9.53
N GLU A 161 1.41 -7.70 9.88
CA GLU A 161 2.58 -7.09 10.52
C GLU A 161 2.89 -7.73 11.89
N ILE A 162 1.87 -7.88 12.74
CA ILE A 162 2.01 -8.52 14.06
C ILE A 162 2.48 -9.97 13.91
N THR A 163 1.87 -10.72 12.98
CA THR A 163 2.21 -12.12 12.73
C THR A 163 3.66 -12.26 12.27
N LEU A 164 4.13 -11.35 11.42
CA LEU A 164 5.53 -11.32 10.98
C LEU A 164 6.50 -11.00 12.13
N LEU A 165 6.20 -10.00 12.96
CA LEU A 165 7.02 -9.67 14.14
C LEU A 165 7.14 -10.86 15.11
N LEU A 166 6.03 -11.56 15.34
CA LEU A 166 5.97 -12.69 16.25
C LEU A 166 6.60 -13.98 15.68
N ARG A 167 6.85 -14.03 14.37
CA ARG A 167 7.56 -15.13 13.72
C ARG A 167 9.02 -15.17 14.15
N ASP A 168 9.63 -14.01 14.37
CA ASP A 168 11.04 -13.90 14.73
C ASP A 168 11.24 -14.16 16.22
N LYS A 169 10.40 -13.56 17.08
CA LYS A 169 10.49 -13.73 18.54
C LYS A 169 9.17 -13.44 19.25
N PRO A 170 8.95 -14.03 20.44
CA PRO A 170 7.84 -13.65 21.29
C PRO A 170 7.97 -12.21 21.79
N LEU A 171 6.89 -11.43 21.70
CA LEU A 171 6.86 -10.01 22.05
C LEU A 171 5.67 -9.65 22.93
N THR A 172 5.86 -8.61 23.74
CA THR A 172 4.80 -7.95 24.51
C THR A 172 4.01 -6.99 23.62
N THR A 173 2.80 -6.62 24.05
CA THR A 173 1.98 -5.60 23.39
C THR A 173 2.74 -4.27 23.21
N GLY A 174 3.56 -3.89 24.19
CA GLY A 174 4.36 -2.66 24.15
C GLY A 174 5.47 -2.71 23.11
N GLU A 175 6.22 -3.82 23.03
CA GLU A 175 7.28 -4.00 22.02
C GLU A 175 6.69 -3.99 20.59
N ILE A 176 5.52 -4.61 20.38
CA ILE A 176 4.82 -4.62 19.09
C ILE A 176 4.32 -3.20 18.75
N SER A 177 3.71 -2.52 19.71
CA SER A 177 3.22 -1.14 19.56
C SER A 177 4.34 -0.19 19.15
N GLN A 178 5.50 -0.29 19.79
CA GLN A 178 6.68 0.51 19.46
C GLN A 178 7.23 0.17 18.06
N SER A 179 7.34 -1.12 17.73
CA SER A 179 7.90 -1.55 16.44
C SER A 179 7.04 -1.16 15.24
N LEU A 180 5.71 -1.18 15.39
CA LEU A 180 4.78 -0.86 14.30
C LEU A 180 4.35 0.62 14.27
N GLY A 181 4.67 1.40 15.31
CA GLY A 181 4.16 2.76 15.46
C GLY A 181 2.64 2.82 15.67
N LEU A 182 2.05 1.77 16.23
CA LEU A 182 0.61 1.65 16.46
C LEU A 182 0.28 1.91 17.93
N LYS A 183 -0.92 2.45 18.21
CA LYS A 183 -1.41 2.58 19.59
C LYS A 183 -1.54 1.21 20.24
N ALA A 184 -1.09 1.06 21.49
CA ALA A 184 -1.17 -0.20 22.22
C ALA A 184 -2.58 -0.79 22.30
N SER A 185 -3.62 0.07 22.36
CA SER A 185 -5.03 -0.37 22.33
C SER A 185 -5.42 -1.05 21.02
N VAL A 186 -4.91 -0.56 19.88
CA VAL A 186 -5.14 -1.14 18.56
C VAL A 186 -4.44 -2.49 18.46
N VAL A 187 -3.17 -2.55 18.89
CA VAL A 187 -2.40 -3.80 18.94
C VAL A 187 -3.09 -4.84 19.81
N ALA A 188 -3.52 -4.47 21.02
CA ALA A 188 -4.23 -5.37 21.94
C ALA A 188 -5.53 -5.93 21.34
N ARG A 189 -6.29 -5.09 20.61
CA ARG A 189 -7.49 -5.51 19.89
C ARG A 189 -7.18 -6.60 18.84
N HIS A 190 -6.14 -6.40 18.04
CA HIS A 190 -5.72 -7.38 17.02
C HIS A 190 -5.14 -8.66 17.62
N LEU A 191 -4.36 -8.56 18.71
CA LEU A 191 -3.82 -9.72 19.43
C LEU A 191 -4.94 -10.57 20.02
N LYS A 192 -5.94 -9.95 20.66
CA LYS A 192 -7.13 -10.64 21.19
C LYS A 192 -7.87 -11.38 20.07
N SER A 193 -8.15 -10.69 18.95
CA SER A 193 -8.82 -11.31 17.80
C SER A 193 -8.00 -12.46 17.20
N SER A 194 -6.69 -12.30 17.07
CA SER A 194 -5.80 -13.32 16.50
C SER A 194 -5.64 -14.55 17.41
N THR A 195 -5.68 -14.35 18.72
CA THR A 195 -5.67 -15.44 19.70
C THR A 195 -6.96 -16.27 19.62
N LEU A 196 -8.11 -15.61 19.48
CA LEU A 196 -9.40 -16.28 19.30
C LEU A 196 -9.44 -17.14 18.01
N HIS A 197 -8.77 -16.70 16.96
CA HIS A 197 -8.66 -17.45 15.70
C HIS A 197 -7.51 -18.49 15.70
N GLY A 198 -6.79 -18.65 16.80
CA GLY A 198 -5.69 -19.62 16.92
C GLY A 198 -4.45 -19.28 16.07
N LEU A 199 -4.27 -18.01 15.68
CA LEU A 199 -3.09 -17.56 14.91
C LEU A 199 -1.90 -17.21 15.82
N ILE A 200 -2.21 -16.79 17.05
CA ILE A 200 -1.25 -16.30 18.04
C ILE A 200 -1.60 -16.96 19.38
N ARG A 201 -0.58 -17.33 20.16
CA ARG A 201 -0.73 -17.81 21.54
C ARG A 201 -0.15 -16.80 22.51
N PHE A 202 -0.73 -16.72 23.71
CA PHE A 202 -0.21 -15.92 24.80
C PHE A 202 0.45 -16.84 25.84
N ASP A 203 1.72 -16.57 26.14
CA ASP A 203 2.45 -17.23 27.21
C ASP A 203 2.23 -16.46 28.52
N GLU A 204 1.46 -17.04 29.43
CA GLU A 204 1.14 -16.42 30.73
C GLU A 204 2.37 -16.27 31.64
N GLY A 205 3.35 -17.18 31.51
CA GLY A 205 4.57 -17.16 32.33
C GLY A 205 5.52 -16.03 31.94
N GLN A 206 5.63 -15.74 30.64
CA GLN A 206 6.50 -14.68 30.12
C GLN A 206 5.75 -13.36 29.84
N LYS A 207 4.41 -13.35 29.89
CA LYS A 207 3.54 -12.25 29.48
C LYS A 207 3.81 -11.77 28.05
N ARG A 208 4.10 -12.71 27.16
CA ARG A 208 4.48 -12.46 25.75
C ARG A 208 3.53 -13.21 24.81
N TYR A 209 3.32 -12.64 23.63
CA TYR A 209 2.63 -13.29 22.53
C TYR A 209 3.66 -13.99 21.65
N ALA A 210 3.30 -15.15 21.11
CA ALA A 210 4.08 -15.90 20.14
C ALA A 210 3.17 -16.41 19.03
N LEU A 211 3.72 -16.72 17.87
CA LEU A 211 2.96 -17.43 16.84
C LEU A 211 2.47 -18.77 17.39
N ALA A 212 1.23 -19.15 17.06
CA ALA A 212 0.61 -20.40 17.52
C ALA A 212 1.26 -21.64 16.90
#